data_AF-A0A8D6U5Q1-F1
#
_entry.id   AF-A0A8D6U5Q1-F1
#
_cell.length_a   1.000
_cell.length_b   1.000
_cell.length_c   1.000
_cell.angle_alpha   90.00
_cell.angle_beta   90.00
_cell.angle_gamma   90.00
#
_symmetry.space_group_name_H-M   'P 1'
#
loop_
_entity.id
_entity.type
_entity.pdbx_description
1 polymer ?
#
loop_
_entity_poly.entity_id
_entity_poly.type
_entity_poly.pdbx_seq_one_letter_code
_entity_poly.pdbx_strand_id
1 'polypeptide(L)'
;MKTLIEENLVRGAIDILDVRFGSLWTSITRDDFYALKPKFGDRFEVTIFNNDMLVYQNQVTYGKSFADVRIGQPIIYINSLYRVGLAINQGSFAKIYNVGVGSNWHIEIKRLGD
;
A
#
# COMPACT_ATOMS: atom_id res chain seq x y z
N MET A 1 14.29 5.40 2.83
CA MET A 1 13.64 6.72 2.58
C MET A 1 12.90 7.12 3.84
N LYS A 2 12.86 8.41 4.20
CA LYS A 2 12.01 8.88 5.31
C LYS A 2 10.56 8.96 4.83
N THR A 3 9.59 8.54 5.65
CA THR A 3 8.17 8.73 5.35
C THR A 3 7.86 10.23 5.24
N LEU A 4 7.12 10.61 4.21
CA LEU A 4 6.65 11.97 3.97
C LEU A 4 5.12 11.99 4.14
N ILE A 5 4.64 13.00 4.87
CA ILE A 5 3.21 13.19 5.18
C ILE A 5 2.83 14.57 4.69
N GLU A 6 1.81 14.62 3.84
CA GLU A 6 1.16 15.81 3.35
C GLU A 6 -0.32 15.78 3.73
N GLU A 7 -1.05 16.85 3.43
CA GLU A 7 -2.46 17.01 3.81
C GLU A 7 -3.34 15.83 3.39
N ASN A 8 -3.11 15.29 2.18
CA ASN A 8 -3.94 14.23 1.59
C ASN A 8 -3.12 13.04 1.09
N LEU A 9 -1.84 12.94 1.44
CA LEU A 9 -0.94 11.92 0.92
C LEU A 9 0.07 11.48 1.97
N VAL A 10 0.36 10.19 1.99
CA VAL A 10 1.52 9.63 2.68
C VAL A 10 2.39 8.88 1.69
N ARG A 11 3.71 9.08 1.79
CA ARG A 11 4.71 8.45 0.94
C ARG A 11 5.73 7.69 1.77
N GLY A 12 6.02 6.46 1.39
CA GLY A 12 7.01 5.60 2.05
C GLY A 12 7.72 4.68 1.07
N ALA A 13 8.64 3.87 1.60
CA ALA A 13 9.37 2.86 0.82
C ALA A 13 8.67 1.51 0.89
N ILE A 14 9.00 0.62 -0.04
CA ILE A 14 8.65 -0.80 0.05
C ILE A 14 9.83 -1.52 0.71
N ASP A 15 9.65 -1.91 1.98
CA ASP A 15 10.73 -2.43 2.82
C ASP A 15 10.85 -3.94 2.73
N ILE A 16 9.71 -4.66 2.67
CA ILE A 16 9.66 -6.12 2.72
C ILE A 16 8.64 -6.64 1.72
N LEU A 17 9.01 -7.70 0.99
CA LEU A 17 8.06 -8.57 0.31
C LEU A 17 7.78 -9.75 1.24
N ASP A 18 6.53 -9.96 1.65
CA ASP A 18 6.17 -11.20 2.37
C ASP A 18 6.28 -12.35 1.38
N VAL A 19 7.37 -13.11 1.45
CA VAL A 19 7.69 -14.20 0.51
C VAL A 19 6.62 -15.29 0.44
N ARG A 20 5.77 -15.42 1.47
CA ARG A 20 4.72 -16.45 1.53
C ARG A 20 3.50 -16.07 0.71
N PHE A 21 3.12 -14.79 0.74
CA PHE A 21 1.85 -14.31 0.17
C PHE A 21 2.05 -13.29 -0.97
N GLY A 22 3.23 -12.71 -1.09
CA GLY A 22 3.54 -11.67 -2.07
C GLY A 22 2.99 -10.29 -1.74
N SER A 23 2.63 -10.05 -0.48
CA SER A 23 2.24 -8.73 0.02
C SER A 23 3.46 -7.81 0.11
N LEU A 24 3.23 -6.52 -0.15
CA LEU A 24 4.22 -5.47 0.05
C LEU A 24 4.04 -4.89 1.45
N TRP A 25 5.07 -4.89 2.28
CA TRP A 25 5.07 -4.17 3.55
C TRP A 25 5.91 -2.92 3.41
N THR A 26 5.32 -1.80 3.79
CA THR A 26 5.87 -0.48 3.52
C THR A 26 6.51 0.11 4.76
N SER A 27 7.31 1.16 4.58
CA SER A 27 7.85 1.94 5.69
C SER A 27 6.79 2.80 6.39
N ILE A 28 5.59 2.93 5.82
CA ILE A 28 4.51 3.79 6.31
C ILE A 28 3.92 3.15 7.57
N THR A 29 4.05 3.84 8.70
CA THR A 29 3.45 3.37 9.95
C THR A 29 1.94 3.56 9.92
N ARG A 30 1.23 2.83 10.77
CA ARG A 30 -0.21 3.04 10.97
C ARG A 30 -0.51 4.49 11.30
N ASP A 31 0.28 5.11 12.17
CA ASP A 31 0.01 6.46 12.66
C ASP A 31 0.24 7.49 11.54
N ASP A 32 1.25 7.30 10.68
CA ASP A 32 1.44 8.12 9.47
C ASP A 32 0.21 8.02 8.55
N PHE A 33 -0.22 6.79 8.22
CA PHE A 33 -1.40 6.57 7.37
C PHE A 33 -2.68 7.13 8.00
N TYR A 34 -2.80 7.11 9.33
CA TYR A 34 -3.96 7.61 10.05
C TYR A 34 -4.07 9.14 10.03
N ALA A 35 -3.01 9.86 9.64
CA ALA A 35 -3.11 11.28 9.32
C ALA A 35 -4.17 11.55 8.22
N LEU A 36 -4.38 10.59 7.32
CA LEU A 36 -5.42 10.64 6.28
C LEU A 36 -6.84 10.34 6.81
N LYS A 37 -7.00 10.07 8.11
CA LYS A 37 -8.26 9.72 8.78
C LYS A 37 -9.03 8.56 8.08
N PRO A 38 -8.36 7.45 7.74
CA PRO A 38 -8.96 6.36 6.99
C PRO A 38 -10.04 5.64 7.80
N LYS A 39 -11.14 5.26 7.15
CA LYS A 39 -12.13 4.32 7.66
C LYS A 39 -12.11 3.05 6.82
N PHE A 40 -12.44 1.91 7.45
CA PHE A 40 -12.58 0.68 6.70
C PHE A 40 -13.67 0.82 5.63
N GLY A 41 -13.35 0.35 4.41
CA GLY A 41 -14.20 0.52 3.23
C GLY A 41 -13.85 1.76 2.39
N ASP A 42 -13.10 2.72 2.94
CA ASP A 42 -12.61 3.86 2.16
C ASP A 42 -11.67 3.38 1.05
N ARG A 43 -11.64 4.13 -0.06
CA ARG A 43 -10.72 3.91 -1.17
C ARG A 43 -9.66 5.00 -1.21
N PHE A 44 -8.45 4.58 -1.53
CA PHE A 44 -7.29 5.45 -1.70
C PHE A 44 -6.69 5.22 -3.08
N GLU A 45 -6.19 6.27 -3.72
CA GLU A 45 -5.28 6.08 -4.84
C GLU A 45 -3.94 5.58 -4.30
N VAL A 46 -3.51 4.43 -4.80
CA VAL A 46 -2.21 3.85 -4.49
C VAL A 46 -1.35 3.91 -5.73
N THR A 47 -0.21 4.57 -5.60
CA THR A 47 0.76 4.74 -6.69
C THR A 47 2.09 4.14 -6.26
N ILE A 48 2.68 3.29 -7.09
CA ILE A 48 3.99 2.67 -6.85
C ILE A 48 4.93 3.06 -7.96
N PHE A 49 6.15 3.41 -7.57
CA PHE A 49 7.21 3.79 -8.47
C PHE A 49 8.48 2.98 -8.21
N ASN A 50 9.27 2.80 -9.26
CA ASN A 50 10.66 2.39 -9.20
C ASN A 50 11.52 3.54 -9.74
N ASN A 51 12.23 4.23 -8.84
CA ASN A 51 12.77 5.58 -9.07
C ASN A 51 11.64 6.52 -9.53
N ASP A 52 11.74 7.07 -10.73
CA ASP A 52 10.72 7.97 -11.31
C ASP A 52 9.76 7.23 -12.26
N MET A 53 9.94 5.92 -12.45
CA MET A 53 9.07 5.12 -13.31
C MET A 53 7.81 4.70 -12.56
N LEU A 54 6.65 5.08 -13.09
CA LEU A 54 5.35 4.60 -12.61
C LEU A 54 5.18 3.10 -12.93
N VAL A 55 4.97 2.29 -11.89
CA VAL A 55 4.80 0.82 -12.00
C VAL A 55 3.35 0.41 -11.79
N TYR A 56 2.63 1.08 -10.90
CA TYR A 56 1.25 0.79 -10.58
C TYR A 56 0.52 2.05 -10.13
N GLN A 57 -0.72 2.23 -10.58
CA GLN A 57 -1.65 3.23 -10.05
C GLN A 57 -3.06 2.67 -10.07
N ASN A 58 -3.74 2.62 -8.93
CA ASN A 58 -5.15 2.23 -8.88
C ASN A 58 -5.82 2.69 -7.59
N GLN A 59 -7.15 2.69 -7.58
CA GLN A 59 -7.91 2.81 -6.33
C GLN A 59 -7.90 1.47 -5.59
N VAL A 60 -7.55 1.52 -4.31
CA VAL A 60 -7.46 0.34 -3.45
C VAL A 60 -8.26 0.57 -2.18
N THR A 61 -9.02 -0.45 -1.78
CA THR A 61 -9.84 -0.40 -0.56
C THR A 61 -8.95 -0.60 0.68
N TYR A 62 -9.12 0.23 1.70
CA TYR A 62 -8.61 -0.03 3.04
C TYR A 62 -9.57 -0.99 3.76
N GLY A 63 -9.15 -2.24 3.93
CA GLY A 63 -9.99 -3.29 4.51
C GLY A 63 -9.51 -3.77 5.87
N LYS A 64 -10.44 -4.31 6.65
CA LYS A 64 -10.18 -5.00 7.91
C LYS A 64 -9.67 -6.42 7.68
N SER A 65 -10.09 -7.06 6.59
CA SER A 65 -9.66 -8.40 6.21
C SER A 65 -9.68 -8.59 4.69
N PHE A 66 -9.01 -9.63 4.21
CA PHE A 66 -9.04 -10.00 2.79
C PHE A 66 -10.46 -10.31 2.26
N ALA A 67 -11.41 -10.65 3.14
CA ALA A 67 -12.80 -10.89 2.75
C ALA A 67 -13.55 -9.61 2.32
N ASP A 68 -13.00 -8.43 2.62
CA ASP A 68 -13.63 -7.14 2.28
C ASP A 68 -13.49 -6.79 0.79
N VAL A 69 -12.70 -7.54 0.03
CA VAL A 69 -12.55 -7.40 -1.41
C VAL A 69 -12.69 -8.76 -2.11
N ARG A 70 -13.03 -8.74 -3.40
CA ARG A 70 -13.12 -9.97 -4.20
C ARG A 70 -11.74 -10.62 -4.37
N ILE A 71 -11.72 -11.92 -4.61
CA ILE A 71 -10.50 -12.63 -5.02
C ILE A 71 -9.89 -11.92 -6.23
N GLY A 72 -8.57 -11.74 -6.20
CA GLY A 72 -7.81 -11.04 -7.24
C GLY A 72 -7.82 -9.51 -7.12
N GLN A 73 -8.58 -8.91 -6.20
CA GLN A 73 -8.58 -7.47 -5.99
C GLN A 73 -7.50 -7.03 -4.99
N PRO A 74 -6.93 -5.83 -5.18
CA PRO A 74 -5.96 -5.27 -4.26
C PRO A 74 -6.63 -4.79 -2.96
N ILE A 75 -5.88 -4.81 -1.86
CA ILE A 75 -6.32 -4.35 -0.54
C ILE A 75 -5.15 -3.71 0.24
N ILE A 76 -5.41 -2.55 0.85
CA ILE A 76 -4.53 -1.96 1.87
C ILE A 76 -5.01 -2.45 3.25
N TYR A 77 -4.06 -2.80 4.12
CA TYR A 77 -4.35 -3.23 5.49
C TYR A 77 -3.21 -2.82 6.44
N ILE A 78 -3.43 -2.92 7.75
CA ILE A 78 -2.36 -2.79 8.75
C ILE A 78 -1.83 -4.18 9.09
N ASN A 79 -0.53 -4.40 8.89
CA ASN A 79 0.13 -5.67 9.17
C ASN A 79 0.45 -5.85 10.67
N SER A 80 1.01 -7.00 11.03
CA SER A 80 1.36 -7.35 12.41
C SER A 80 2.47 -6.48 13.04
N LEU A 81 3.16 -5.68 12.24
CA LEU A 81 4.19 -4.73 12.69
C LEU A 81 3.66 -3.30 12.78
N TYR A 82 2.34 -3.10 12.70
CA TYR A 82 1.69 -1.79 12.68
C TYR A 82 2.17 -0.89 11.52
N ARG A 83 2.43 -1.50 10.37
CA ARG A 83 2.76 -0.80 9.11
C ARG A 83 1.70 -1.08 8.05
N VAL A 84 1.62 -0.19 7.07
CA VAL A 84 0.72 -0.39 5.94
C VAL A 84 1.26 -1.52 5.05
N GLY A 85 0.39 -2.49 4.78
CA GLY A 85 0.59 -3.54 3.80
C GLY A 85 -0.31 -3.35 2.58
N LEU A 86 0.18 -3.70 1.40
CA LEU A 86 -0.59 -3.81 0.16
C LEU A 86 -0.53 -5.26 -0.34
N ALA A 87 -1.67 -5.84 -0.65
CA ALA A 87 -1.77 -7.23 -1.07
C ALA A 87 -2.85 -7.42 -2.15
N ILE A 88 -2.87 -8.61 -2.74
CA ILE A 88 -3.99 -9.07 -3.58
C ILE A 88 -4.70 -10.17 -2.80
N ASN A 89 -6.03 -10.11 -2.71
CA ASN A 89 -6.78 -11.19 -2.09
C ASN A 89 -6.57 -12.50 -2.88
N GLN A 90 -5.94 -13.49 -2.24
CA GLN A 90 -5.50 -14.75 -2.84
C GLN A 90 -4.61 -14.58 -4.08
N GLY A 91 -3.69 -13.60 -4.04
CA GLY A 91 -2.72 -13.39 -5.11
C GLY A 91 -1.43 -12.72 -4.60
N SER A 92 -0.39 -12.77 -5.42
CA SER A 92 0.90 -12.17 -5.12
C SER A 92 1.03 -10.82 -5.82
N PHE A 93 0.94 -9.72 -5.06
CA PHE A 93 1.09 -8.37 -5.61
C PHE A 93 2.48 -8.19 -6.23
N ALA A 94 3.53 -8.59 -5.50
CA ALA A 94 4.91 -8.48 -5.95
C ALA A 94 5.18 -9.20 -7.28
N LYS A 95 4.63 -10.41 -7.47
CA LYS A 95 4.82 -11.18 -8.72
C LYS A 95 4.00 -10.61 -9.88
N ILE A 96 2.75 -10.23 -9.64
CA ILE A 96 1.84 -9.76 -10.70
C ILE A 96 2.35 -8.43 -11.30
N TYR A 97 2.85 -7.52 -10.46
CA TYR A 97 3.30 -6.20 -10.89
C TYR A 97 4.83 -6.04 -10.91
N ASN A 98 5.58 -7.14 -10.72
CA ASN A 98 7.05 -7.16 -10.67
C ASN A 98 7.65 -6.10 -9.72
N VAL A 99 7.08 -5.99 -8.52
CA VAL A 99 7.47 -4.99 -7.51
C VAL A 99 8.59 -5.53 -6.62
N GLY A 100 9.64 -4.72 -6.45
CA GLY A 100 10.79 -5.01 -5.59
C GLY A 100 10.76 -4.26 -4.25
N VAL A 101 11.92 -4.23 -3.58
CA VAL A 101 12.15 -3.54 -2.30
C VAL A 101 13.37 -2.63 -2.38
N GLY A 102 13.52 -1.76 -1.39
CA GLY A 102 14.69 -0.90 -1.22
C GLY A 102 14.43 0.56 -1.60
N SER A 103 15.48 1.38 -1.54
CA SER A 103 15.37 2.86 -1.66
C SER A 103 14.75 3.36 -2.95
N ASN A 104 14.84 2.57 -4.02
CA ASN A 104 14.32 2.93 -5.34
C ASN A 104 12.81 2.69 -5.42
N TRP A 105 12.26 1.81 -4.57
CA TRP A 105 10.85 1.48 -4.57
C TRP A 105 10.09 2.32 -3.55
N HIS A 106 9.21 3.18 -4.05
CA HIS A 106 8.36 4.00 -3.20
C HIS A 106 6.89 3.87 -3.56
N ILE A 107 6.06 4.09 -2.55
CA ILE A 107 4.61 3.98 -2.60
C ILE A 107 4.02 5.26 -2.02
N GLU A 108 3.03 5.79 -2.73
CA GLU A 108 2.20 6.90 -2.34
C GLU A 108 0.77 6.41 -2.12
N ILE A 109 0.17 6.81 -1.00
CA ILE A 109 -1.21 6.53 -0.67
C ILE A 109 -1.89 7.87 -0.50
N LYS A 110 -2.80 8.18 -1.44
CA LYS A 110 -3.47 9.46 -1.53
C LYS A 110 -4.95 9.30 -1.26
N ARG A 111 -5.47 10.18 -0.41
CA ARG A 111 -6.91 10.29 -0.19
C ARG A 111 -7.57 10.85 -1.44
N LEU A 112 -8.60 10.16 -1.91
CA LEU A 112 -9.45 10.67 -3.00
C LEU A 112 -10.21 11.89 -2.45
N GLY A 113 -10.24 12.98 -3.20
CA GLY A 113 -11.06 14.13 -2.84
C GLY A 113 -12.53 13.76 -2.83
N ASP A 114 -13.31 14.45 -2.02
CA ASP A 114 -14.78 14.46 -2.12
C ASP A 114 -15.23 15.13 -3.43
#